data_AF-A0AAW3K0Q2-F1
#
_entry.id   AF-A0AAW3K0Q2-F1
#
_cell.length_a   1.000
_cell.length_b   1.000
_cell.length_c   1.000
_cell.angle_alpha   90.00
_cell.angle_beta   90.00
_cell.angle_gamma   90.00
#
_symmetry.space_group_name_H-M   'P 1'
#
loop_
_entity.id
_entity.type
_entity.pdbx_description
1 polymer ?
#
loop_
_entity_poly.entity_id
_entity_poly.type
_entity_poly.pdbx_seq_one_letter_code
_entity_poly.pdbx_strand_id
1 'polypeptide(L)'
;MNQVEFEHALNTLLKQPLSSATFSEVKPVAEALLYSELLPSITNNLSTLETRRLVFLLEKFRRYSCSSVSRRQQLKSFSNDLSLQTTHLDSSHLVDPLAQRFGLDEDLNHLKSQLLTLQTRHYHQEHG
;
A
#
# COMPACT_ATOMS: atom_id res chain seq x y z
N MET A 1 15.82 -5.15 -0.88
CA MET A 1 15.62 -3.79 -0.36
C MET A 1 15.75 -3.81 1.16
N ASN A 2 16.47 -2.85 1.75
CA ASN A 2 16.60 -2.67 3.20
C ASN A 2 15.55 -1.66 3.75
N GLN A 3 15.50 -1.46 5.07
CA GLN A 3 14.54 -0.55 5.71
C GLN A 3 14.65 0.90 5.21
N VAL A 4 15.87 1.43 5.05
CA VAL A 4 16.07 2.83 4.62
C VAL A 4 15.56 3.06 3.20
N GLU A 5 15.88 2.13 2.29
CA GLU A 5 15.40 2.16 0.91
C GLU A 5 13.87 2.06 0.84
N PHE A 6 13.29 1.19 1.66
CA PHE A 6 11.83 1.03 1.77
C PHE A 6 11.16 2.32 2.23
N GLU A 7 11.66 2.96 3.29
CA GLU A 7 11.11 4.23 3.79
C GLU A 7 11.23 5.34 2.77
N HIS A 8 12.35 5.41 2.05
CA HIS A 8 12.54 6.42 1.02
C HIS A 8 11.55 6.23 -0.15
N ALA A 9 11.40 4.99 -0.64
CA ALA A 9 10.45 4.66 -1.69
C ALA A 9 9.00 4.92 -1.25
N LEU A 10 8.66 4.52 -0.02
CA LEU A 10 7.33 4.72 0.55
C LEU A 10 7.02 6.22 0.69
N ASN A 11 7.92 7.00 1.29
CA ASN A 11 7.73 8.45 1.47
C ASN A 11 7.55 9.16 0.13
N THR A 12 8.35 8.81 -0.88
CA THR A 12 8.20 9.34 -2.24
C THR A 12 6.83 9.02 -2.83
N LEU A 13 6.38 7.77 -2.69
CA LEU A 13 5.06 7.34 -3.17
C LEU A 13 3.91 8.06 -2.45
N LEU A 14 4.00 8.24 -1.14
CA LEU A 14 2.95 8.88 -0.35
C LEU A 14 2.80 10.38 -0.65
N LYS A 15 3.85 11.05 -1.10
CA LYS A 15 3.85 12.50 -1.41
C LYS A 15 3.18 12.86 -2.73
N GLN A 16 2.98 11.90 -3.62
CA GLN A 16 2.36 12.13 -4.92
C GLN A 16 0.97 11.50 -5.02
N PRO A 17 0.13 11.96 -5.96
CA PRO A 17 -1.14 11.31 -6.24
C PRO A 17 -0.94 9.85 -6.66
N LEU A 18 -1.68 8.93 -6.04
CA LEU A 18 -1.58 7.50 -6.35
C LEU A 18 -2.01 7.22 -7.79
N SER A 19 -3.00 7.96 -8.29
CA SER A 19 -3.48 7.88 -9.67
C SER A 19 -2.43 8.26 -10.73
N SER A 20 -1.40 9.00 -10.34
CA SER A 20 -0.28 9.40 -11.22
C SER A 20 0.96 8.53 -11.02
N ALA A 21 1.01 7.68 -9.98
CA ALA A 21 2.17 6.86 -9.69
C ALA A 21 2.42 5.82 -10.80
N THR A 22 3.69 5.57 -11.08
CA THR A 22 4.13 4.55 -12.04
C THR A 22 4.31 3.20 -11.36
N PHE A 23 4.30 2.12 -12.16
CA PHE A 23 4.56 0.79 -11.61
C PHE A 23 5.95 0.66 -11.00
N SER A 24 6.97 1.31 -11.57
CA SER A 24 8.33 1.32 -11.01
C SER A 24 8.42 1.95 -9.63
N GLU A 25 7.55 2.91 -9.30
CA GLU A 25 7.52 3.54 -7.98
C GLU A 25 6.72 2.72 -6.97
N VAL A 26 5.63 2.08 -7.41
CA VAL A 26 4.76 1.28 -6.54
C VAL A 26 5.35 -0.10 -6.25
N LYS A 27 6.01 -0.71 -7.25
CA LYS A 27 6.59 -2.05 -7.18
C LYS A 27 7.47 -2.29 -5.94
N PRO A 28 8.54 -1.50 -5.66
CA PRO A 28 9.41 -1.77 -4.52
C PRO A 28 8.66 -1.72 -3.19
N VAL A 29 7.72 -0.79 -3.03
CA VAL A 29 6.87 -0.68 -1.84
C VAL A 29 5.97 -1.91 -1.73
N ALA A 30 5.30 -2.30 -2.82
CA ALA A 30 4.42 -3.46 -2.86
C ALA A 30 5.18 -4.76 -2.52
N GLU A 31 6.36 -4.97 -3.10
CA GLU A 31 7.20 -6.14 -2.82
C GLU A 31 7.63 -6.21 -1.36
N ALA A 32 8.05 -5.10 -0.76
CA ALA A 32 8.37 -5.09 0.67
C ALA A 32 7.14 -5.39 1.53
N LEU A 33 5.98 -4.81 1.22
CA LEU A 33 4.76 -5.11 1.96
C LEU A 33 4.34 -6.58 1.82
N LEU A 34 4.52 -7.20 0.64
CA LEU A 34 4.09 -8.57 0.37
C LEU A 34 5.09 -9.64 0.85
N TYR A 35 6.39 -9.40 0.71
CA TYR A 35 7.42 -10.44 0.71
C TYR A 35 8.57 -10.22 1.68
N SER A 36 8.64 -9.08 2.37
CA SER A 36 9.63 -8.85 3.43
C SER A 36 8.95 -8.67 4.78
N GLU A 37 9.76 -8.54 5.83
CA GLU A 37 9.28 -8.22 7.19
C GLU A 37 9.26 -6.70 7.46
N LEU A 38 9.56 -5.87 6.46
CA LEU A 38 9.66 -4.42 6.64
C LEU A 38 8.29 -3.82 6.94
N LEU A 39 8.21 -2.96 7.97
CA LEU A 39 7.01 -2.19 8.27
C LEU A 39 7.36 -0.70 8.24
N PRO A 40 6.41 0.17 7.85
CA PRO A 40 6.65 1.61 7.87
C PRO A 40 7.00 2.09 9.28
N SER A 41 7.95 2.99 9.40
CA SER A 41 8.34 3.67 10.64
C SER A 41 8.11 5.18 10.57
N ILE A 42 7.82 5.71 9.37
CA ILE A 42 7.61 7.14 9.10
C ILE A 42 6.30 7.73 9.62
N THR A 43 5.61 7.07 10.55
CA THR A 43 4.22 7.39 10.94
C THR A 43 4.05 8.77 11.60
N ASN A 44 5.08 9.31 12.24
CA ASN A 44 4.96 10.54 13.04
C ASN A 44 4.94 11.83 12.20
N ASN A 45 5.35 11.78 10.94
CA ASN A 45 5.52 12.97 10.08
C ASN A 45 4.58 12.99 8.86
N LEU A 46 3.57 12.11 8.83
CA LEU A 46 2.63 12.05 7.72
C LEU A 46 1.48 13.02 7.95
N SER A 47 1.15 13.78 6.91
CA SER A 47 -0.12 14.50 6.81
C SER A 47 -1.30 13.52 6.77
N THR A 48 -2.50 14.00 7.05
CA THR A 48 -3.73 13.17 6.99
C THR A 48 -3.89 12.46 5.64
N LEU A 49 -3.56 13.14 4.53
CA LEU A 49 -3.65 12.54 3.20
C LEU A 49 -2.61 11.42 3.01
N GLU A 50 -1.37 11.65 3.40
CA GLU A 50 -0.30 10.65 3.33
C GLU A 50 -0.62 9.43 4.23
N THR A 51 -1.18 9.65 5.41
CA THR A 51 -1.63 8.56 6.29
C THR A 51 -2.76 7.75 5.65
N ARG A 52 -3.73 8.40 4.99
CA ARG A 52 -4.80 7.71 4.27
C ARG A 52 -4.26 6.86 3.11
N ARG A 53 -3.33 7.42 2.32
CA ARG A 53 -2.62 6.70 1.26
C ARG A 53 -1.90 5.47 1.82
N LEU A 54 -1.18 5.63 2.93
CA LEU A 54 -0.47 4.54 3.58
C LEU A 54 -1.41 3.42 4.02
N VAL A 55 -2.50 3.76 4.72
CA VAL A 55 -3.51 2.80 5.16
C VAL A 55 -4.14 2.07 3.97
N PHE A 56 -4.48 2.79 2.89
CA PHE A 56 -4.98 2.17 1.66
C PHE A 56 -3.99 1.14 1.09
N LEU A 57 -2.70 1.49 0.99
CA LEU A 57 -1.67 0.57 0.46
C LEU A 57 -1.55 -0.70 1.32
N LEU A 58 -1.47 -0.55 2.65
CA LEU A 58 -1.38 -1.66 3.60
C LEU A 58 -2.59 -2.60 3.47
N GLU A 59 -3.79 -2.02 3.45
CA GLU A 59 -5.04 -2.75 3.36
C GLU A 59 -5.25 -3.40 1.99
N LYS A 60 -4.73 -2.79 0.92
CA LYS A 60 -4.79 -3.35 -0.44
C LYS A 60 -3.87 -4.56 -0.55
N PHE A 61 -2.59 -4.41 -0.19
CA PHE A 61 -1.60 -5.47 -0.39
C PHE A 61 -1.77 -6.63 0.60
N ARG A 62 -2.27 -6.41 1.82
CA ARG A 62 -2.59 -7.55 2.71
C ARG A 62 -3.69 -8.46 2.18
N ARG A 63 -4.49 -8.02 1.20
CA ARG A 63 -5.53 -8.85 0.57
C ARG A 63 -4.98 -9.77 -0.50
N TYR A 64 -3.73 -9.58 -0.92
CA TYR A 64 -3.10 -10.44 -1.91
C TYR A 64 -2.77 -11.79 -1.26
N SER A 65 -3.21 -12.85 -1.93
CA SER A 65 -3.14 -14.23 -1.45
C SER A 65 -1.71 -14.81 -1.38
N CYS A 66 -0.72 -14.14 -1.97
CA CYS A 66 0.68 -14.56 -1.95
C CYS A 66 1.34 -14.34 -0.58
N SER A 67 0.83 -13.43 0.25
CA SER A 67 1.39 -13.14 1.57
C SER A 67 0.98 -14.17 2.63
N SER A 68 1.89 -14.46 3.56
CA SER A 68 1.62 -15.41 4.66
C SER A 68 0.51 -14.89 5.59
N VAL A 69 -0.11 -15.78 6.38
CA VAL A 69 -1.13 -15.35 7.36
C VAL A 69 -0.52 -14.39 8.40
N SER A 70 0.69 -14.68 8.88
CA SER A 70 1.43 -13.82 9.79
C SER A 70 1.62 -12.42 9.20
N ARG A 71 2.09 -12.36 7.94
CA ARG A 71 2.35 -11.08 7.27
C ARG A 71 1.08 -10.25 7.11
N ARG A 72 -0.02 -10.87 6.71
CA ARG A 72 -1.33 -10.21 6.60
C ARG A 72 -1.82 -9.67 7.94
N GLN A 73 -1.53 -10.38 9.03
CA GLN A 73 -1.88 -9.93 10.38
C GLN A 73 -1.00 -8.75 10.84
N GLN A 74 0.30 -8.77 10.56
CA GLN A 74 1.20 -7.64 10.85
C GLN A 74 0.73 -6.37 10.14
N LEU A 75 0.46 -6.44 8.83
CA LEU A 75 -0.02 -5.28 8.05
C LEU A 75 -1.36 -4.77 8.56
N LYS A 76 -2.27 -5.67 8.94
CA LYS A 76 -3.56 -5.31 9.53
C LYS A 76 -3.41 -4.61 10.87
N SER A 77 -2.59 -5.15 11.78
CA SER A 77 -2.34 -4.54 13.10
C SER A 77 -1.75 -3.14 12.92
N PHE A 78 -0.73 -3.01 12.07
CA PHE A 78 -0.12 -1.72 11.77
C PHE A 78 -1.11 -0.71 11.19
N SER A 79 -1.97 -1.15 10.25
CA SER A 79 -3.01 -0.29 9.68
C SER A 79 -4.03 0.17 10.71
N ASN A 80 -4.35 -0.65 11.72
CA ASN A 80 -5.27 -0.29 12.79
C ASN A 80 -4.65 0.72 13.76
N ASP A 81 -3.35 0.58 14.04
CA ASP A 81 -2.62 1.45 14.96
C ASP A 81 -2.49 2.89 14.43
N LEU A 82 -2.56 3.08 13.10
CA LEU A 82 -2.56 4.39 12.45
C LEU A 82 -3.81 5.25 12.78
N SER A 83 -4.74 4.76 13.61
CA SER A 83 -5.86 5.49 14.22
C SER A 83 -6.54 6.52 13.30
N LEU A 84 -6.81 6.11 12.06
CA LEU A 84 -7.64 6.87 11.16
C LEU A 84 -9.10 6.51 11.45
N GLN A 85 -9.89 7.51 11.83
CA GLN A 85 -11.34 7.36 11.73
C GLN A 85 -11.66 7.10 10.27
N THR A 86 -12.35 5.99 9.99
CA THR A 86 -12.79 5.66 8.63
C THR A 86 -13.73 6.76 8.15
N THR A 87 -13.21 7.67 7.35
CA THR A 87 -13.99 8.72 6.72
C THR A 87 -14.40 8.22 5.35
N HIS A 88 -15.62 7.70 5.23
CA HIS A 88 -16.14 7.33 3.92
C HIS A 88 -16.27 8.60 3.07
N LEU A 89 -15.72 8.57 1.87
CA LEU A 89 -15.88 9.65 0.90
C LEU A 89 -16.86 9.19 -0.18
N ASP A 90 -18.00 9.86 -0.25
CA ASP A 90 -18.97 9.66 -1.33
C ASP A 90 -18.44 10.38 -2.58
N SER A 91 -17.61 9.66 -3.35
CA SER A 91 -17.09 10.15 -4.63
C SER A 91 -18.00 9.69 -5.79
N SER A 92 -18.26 10.59 -6.74
CA SER A 92 -18.89 10.25 -8.02
C SER A 92 -17.93 9.54 -8.98
N HIS A 93 -16.64 9.46 -8.65
CA HIS A 93 -15.63 8.79 -9.45
C HIS A 93 -15.55 7.30 -9.11
N LEU A 94 -15.36 6.47 -10.14
CA LEU A 94 -15.10 5.03 -10.02
C LEU A 94 -13.69 4.80 -9.46
N VAL A 95 -13.57 4.89 -8.14
CA VAL A 95 -12.35 4.66 -7.36
C VAL A 95 -12.47 3.31 -6.63
N ASP A 96 -11.34 2.67 -6.31
CA ASP A 96 -11.27 1.47 -5.47
C ASP A 96 -12.11 1.68 -4.19
N PRO A 97 -13.09 0.80 -3.89
CA PRO A 97 -13.93 0.94 -2.69
C PRO A 97 -13.13 0.99 -1.39
N LEU A 98 -11.94 0.39 -1.37
CA LEU A 98 -11.04 0.47 -0.22
C LEU A 98 -10.46 1.87 -0.04
N ALA A 99 -10.11 2.55 -1.13
CA ALA A 99 -9.62 3.92 -1.09
C ALA A 99 -10.73 4.86 -0.60
N GLN A 100 -11.95 4.72 -1.13
CA GLN A 100 -13.12 5.49 -0.70
C GLN A 100 -13.43 5.31 0.80
N ARG A 101 -13.33 4.07 1.32
CA ARG A 101 -13.51 3.78 2.74
C ARG A 101 -12.56 4.55 3.66
N PHE A 102 -11.35 4.86 3.18
CA PHE A 102 -10.35 5.63 3.91
C PHE A 102 -10.31 7.10 3.50
N GLY A 103 -11.29 7.57 2.75
CA GLY A 103 -11.45 8.98 2.43
C GLY A 103 -10.50 9.47 1.33
N LEU A 104 -10.13 8.57 0.42
CA LEU A 104 -9.37 8.87 -0.79
C LEU A 104 -10.30 8.88 -2.02
N ASP A 105 -10.05 9.82 -2.91
CA ASP A 105 -10.61 9.93 -4.26
C ASP A 105 -9.62 9.45 -5.34
N GLU A 106 -8.55 8.79 -4.92
CA GLU A 106 -7.48 8.27 -5.77
C GLU A 106 -7.11 6.84 -5.38
N ASP A 107 -6.57 6.08 -6.34
CA ASP A 107 -6.21 4.68 -6.15
C ASP A 107 -5.07 4.27 -7.10
N LEU A 108 -4.88 2.95 -7.24
CA LEU A 108 -3.91 2.32 -8.15
C LEU A 108 -4.58 1.48 -9.25
N ASN A 109 -5.83 1.78 -9.61
CA ASN A 109 -6.58 0.97 -10.57
C ASN A 109 -5.98 1.00 -11.98
N HIS A 110 -5.33 2.10 -12.38
CA HIS A 110 -4.59 2.18 -13.65
C HIS A 110 -3.40 1.21 -13.71
N LEU A 111 -2.86 0.79 -12.55
CA LEU A 111 -1.78 -0.20 -12.45
C LEU A 111 -2.27 -1.61 -12.16
N LYS A 112 -3.59 -1.85 -12.11
CA LYS A 112 -4.17 -3.12 -11.64
C LYS A 112 -3.58 -4.35 -12.34
N SER A 113 -3.46 -4.34 -13.67
CA SER A 113 -2.90 -5.46 -14.44
C SER A 113 -1.46 -5.79 -14.04
N GLN A 114 -0.63 -4.76 -13.84
CA GLN A 114 0.77 -4.91 -13.45
C GLN A 114 0.90 -5.36 -12.00
N LEU A 115 0.09 -4.80 -11.09
CA LEU A 115 0.09 -5.21 -9.68
C LEU A 115 -0.36 -6.66 -9.49
N LEU A 116 -1.30 -7.14 -10.30
CA LEU A 116 -1.73 -8.55 -10.25
C LEU A 116 -0.59 -9.53 -10.55
N THR A 117 0.44 -9.12 -11.32
CA THR A 117 1.61 -9.97 -11.56
C THR A 117 2.39 -10.26 -10.27
N LEU A 118 2.35 -9.32 -9.32
CA LEU A 118 2.94 -9.46 -7.99
C LEU A 118 2.13 -10.38 -7.07
N GLN A 119 0.94 -10.87 -7.46
CA GLN A 119 0.11 -11.75 -6.61
C GLN A 119 0.52 -13.23 -6.71
N THR A 120 1.48 -13.58 -7.57
CA THR A 120 1.85 -14.98 -7.78
C THR A 120 2.88 -15.45 -6.77
N ARG A 121 2.74 -16.67 -6.25
CA ARG A 121 3.74 -17.27 -5.35
C ARG A 121 5.11 -17.45 -6.03
N HIS A 122 5.10 -17.66 -7.34
CA HIS A 122 6.33 -17.80 -8.14
C HIS A 122 7.11 -16.49 -8.26
N TYR A 123 6.45 -15.34 -8.20
CA TYR A 123 7.10 -14.04 -8.26
C TYR A 123 8.23 -13.88 -7.23
N HIS A 124 7.99 -14.32 -6.00
CA HIS A 124 8.99 -14.27 -4.94
C HIS A 124 10.17 -15.21 -5.18
N GLN A 125 9.96 -16.34 -5.88
CA GLN A 125 11.03 -17.31 -6.16
C GLN A 125 11.95 -16.88 -7.30
N GLU A 126 11.45 -16.05 -8.24
CA GLU A 126 12.25 -15.57 -9.38
C GLU A 126 12.97 -14.25 -9.11
N HIS A 127 12.59 -13.53 -8.05
CA HIS A 127 13.07 -12.16 -7.77
C HIS A 127 13.46 -11.89 -6.30
N GLY A 128 13.49 -12.91 -5.44
CA GLY A 128 13.96 -12.84 -4.05
C GLY A 128 15.45 -13.16 -3.92
#